data_AF-A0A1E3B302-F1
#
_entry.id   AF-A0A1E3B302-F1
#
_cell.length_a   1.000
_cell.length_b   1.000
_cell.length_c   1.000
_cell.angle_alpha   90.00
_cell.angle_beta   90.00
_cell.angle_gamma   90.00
#
_symmetry.space_group_name_H-M   'P 1'
#
loop_
_entity.id
_entity.type
_entity.pdbx_description
1 polymer ?
#
loop_
_entity_poly.entity_id
_entity_poly.type
_entity_poly.pdbx_seq_one_letter_code
_entity_poly.pdbx_strand_id
1 'polypeptide(L)'
;MHTEAIDKDGRETVCFLPTRLHEKYVEYLQTHNPKPFPSSEFPSVTTLYEAILRRFSRKSLLRTHEPSAFSKPEFKFHEEWYRVFNSLAGRGVAISSEWTFAGEGCVDFRIKEPGWGVEILQDGDRLDKHCKRFLPDGSYNGWVSEGILNDWLILDCRHTVPERYEIEGTNLWRVIFKEDYSSANVLNCDNEIIAPEFPLLD
;
A
#
# COMPACT_ATOMS: atom_id res chain seq x y z
N MET A 1 0.49 -26.23 -4.50
CA MET A 1 -0.74 -25.69 -3.90
C MET A 1 -1.29 -26.78 -2.99
N HIS A 2 -1.31 -26.53 -1.69
CA HIS A 2 -1.94 -27.45 -0.71
C HIS A 2 -3.20 -26.78 -0.18
N THR A 3 -4.29 -27.51 -0.07
CA THR A 3 -5.59 -26.97 0.33
C THR A 3 -6.10 -27.74 1.54
N GLU A 4 -6.49 -27.02 2.59
CA GLU A 4 -7.08 -27.60 3.79
C GLU A 4 -8.47 -27.01 4.00
N ALA A 5 -9.46 -27.88 4.19
CA ALA A 5 -10.79 -27.46 4.61
C ALA A 5 -10.74 -27.00 6.07
N ILE A 6 -11.22 -25.79 6.34
CA ILE A 6 -11.28 -25.23 7.70
C ILE A 6 -12.62 -25.46 8.39
N ASP A 7 -13.62 -25.95 7.66
CA ASP A 7 -14.87 -26.42 8.22
C ASP A 7 -15.15 -27.89 7.82
N LYS A 8 -16.00 -28.54 8.62
CA LYS A 8 -16.41 -29.93 8.46
C LYS A 8 -17.14 -30.21 7.14
N ASP A 9 -17.65 -29.16 6.50
CA ASP A 9 -18.47 -29.22 5.29
C ASP A 9 -17.64 -28.90 4.03
N GLY A 10 -16.35 -28.58 4.17
CA GLY A 10 -15.43 -28.23 3.09
C GLY A 10 -15.76 -26.92 2.37
N ARG A 11 -16.57 -26.02 2.97
CA ARG A 11 -17.06 -24.80 2.28
C ARG A 11 -16.03 -23.68 2.29
N GLU A 12 -15.26 -23.59 3.36
CA GLU A 12 -14.07 -22.76 3.44
C GLU A 12 -12.81 -23.61 3.35
N THR A 13 -11.94 -23.23 2.42
CA THR A 13 -10.66 -23.92 2.18
C THR A 13 -9.53 -22.90 2.22
N VAL A 14 -8.52 -23.16 3.05
CA VAL A 14 -7.29 -22.38 3.09
C VAL A 14 -6.29 -22.97 2.12
N CYS A 15 -5.74 -22.11 1.27
CA CYS A 15 -4.78 -22.48 0.25
C CYS A 15 -3.37 -22.05 0.67
N PHE A 16 -2.46 -23.01 0.79
CA PHE A 16 -1.06 -22.80 1.09
C PHE A 16 -0.27 -22.77 -0.22
N LEU A 17 0.35 -21.62 -0.48
CA LEU A 17 1.16 -21.38 -1.66
C LEU A 17 2.65 -21.46 -1.28
N PRO A 18 3.45 -22.28 -1.99
CA PRO A 18 4.83 -22.60 -1.56
C PRO A 18 5.74 -21.38 -1.46
N THR A 19 5.47 -20.34 -2.23
CA THR A 19 6.26 -19.10 -2.23
C THR A 19 5.35 -17.91 -2.53
N ARG A 20 5.81 -16.70 -2.20
CA ARG A 20 5.17 -15.45 -2.61
C ARG A 20 4.95 -15.34 -4.12
N LEU A 21 5.83 -15.95 -4.93
CA LEU A 21 5.65 -15.99 -6.39
C LEU A 21 4.39 -16.79 -6.77
N HIS A 22 4.10 -17.88 -6.05
CA HIS A 22 2.87 -18.65 -6.24
C HIS A 22 1.64 -17.87 -5.78
N GLU A 23 1.76 -17.05 -4.73
CA GLU A 23 0.71 -16.10 -4.33
C GLU A 23 0.41 -15.09 -5.43
N LYS A 24 1.43 -14.41 -5.97
CA LYS A 24 1.27 -13.48 -7.10
C LYS A 24 0.72 -14.15 -8.35
N TYR A 25 1.11 -15.40 -8.62
CA TYR A 25 0.60 -16.17 -9.75
C TYR A 25 -0.88 -16.57 -9.56
N VAL A 26 -1.28 -16.97 -8.35
CA VAL A 26 -2.69 -17.25 -8.04
C VAL A 26 -3.52 -15.97 -8.02
N GLU A 27 -2.97 -14.86 -7.52
CA GLU A 27 -3.57 -13.53 -7.61
C GLU A 27 -3.85 -13.17 -9.08
N TYR A 28 -2.86 -13.33 -9.97
CA TYR A 28 -3.04 -13.20 -11.42
C TYR A 28 -4.17 -14.10 -11.95
N LEU A 29 -4.22 -15.37 -11.56
CA LEU A 29 -5.29 -16.28 -11.99
C LEU A 29 -6.68 -15.84 -11.47
N GLN A 30 -6.75 -15.30 -10.25
CA GLN A 30 -7.99 -14.83 -9.61
C GLN A 30 -8.50 -13.49 -10.16
N THR A 31 -7.70 -12.72 -10.89
CA THR A 31 -8.14 -11.48 -11.57
C THR A 31 -9.23 -11.70 -12.65
N HIS A 32 -9.57 -12.94 -12.98
CA HIS A 32 -10.65 -13.29 -13.91
C HIS A 32 -12.06 -13.18 -13.31
N ASN A 33 -12.21 -13.21 -11.97
CA ASN A 33 -13.48 -12.94 -11.29
C ASN A 33 -13.22 -12.44 -9.85
N PRO A 34 -12.67 -11.22 -9.70
CA PRO A 34 -12.27 -10.73 -8.38
C PRO A 34 -13.49 -10.44 -7.50
N LYS A 35 -13.30 -10.50 -6.18
CA LYS A 35 -14.31 -10.00 -5.26
C LYS A 35 -14.43 -8.48 -5.43
N PRO A 36 -15.65 -7.93 -5.29
CA PRO A 36 -15.85 -6.49 -5.37
C PRO A 36 -15.11 -5.78 -4.24
N PHE A 37 -14.51 -4.63 -4.55
CA PHE A 37 -13.93 -3.76 -3.55
C PHE A 37 -15.03 -3.18 -2.64
N PRO A 38 -14.85 -3.14 -1.31
CA PRO A 38 -15.86 -2.66 -0.36
C PRO A 38 -15.97 -1.12 -0.35
N SER A 39 -16.48 -0.57 -1.44
CA SER A 39 -16.58 0.88 -1.68
C SER A 39 -17.50 1.60 -0.68
N SER A 40 -18.44 0.89 -0.05
CA SER A 40 -19.29 1.44 1.01
C SER A 40 -18.54 1.67 2.31
N GLU A 41 -17.52 0.86 2.60
CA GLU A 41 -16.67 1.01 3.79
C GLU A 41 -15.53 2.00 3.54
N PHE A 42 -15.01 2.02 2.31
CA PHE A 42 -13.93 2.91 1.89
C PHE A 42 -14.35 3.71 0.65
N PRO A 43 -15.03 4.86 0.83
CA PRO A 43 -15.51 5.68 -0.27
C PRO A 43 -14.40 6.48 -0.99
N SER A 44 -13.23 6.64 -0.38
CA SER A 44 -12.07 7.35 -0.97
C SER A 44 -10.73 6.67 -0.65
N VAL A 45 -9.69 6.97 -1.45
CA VAL A 45 -8.33 6.45 -1.21
C VAL A 45 -7.84 6.83 0.19
N THR A 46 -8.16 8.05 0.63
CA THR A 46 -7.78 8.56 1.95
C THR A 46 -8.44 7.78 3.08
N THR A 47 -9.73 7.46 2.98
CA THR A 47 -10.42 6.65 4.02
C THR A 47 -9.86 5.24 4.14
N LEU A 48 -9.53 4.60 3.01
CA LEU A 48 -8.86 3.30 3.02
C LEU A 48 -7.48 3.40 3.69
N TYR A 49 -6.70 4.41 3.35
CA TYR A 49 -5.29 4.46 3.76
C TYR A 49 -5.18 4.86 5.23
N GLU A 50 -6.06 5.73 5.71
CA GLU A 50 -6.18 6.00 7.15
C GLU A 50 -6.55 4.72 7.92
N ALA A 51 -7.53 3.95 7.42
CA ALA A 51 -7.92 2.69 8.05
C ALA A 51 -6.78 1.66 8.05
N ILE A 52 -5.99 1.62 6.97
CA ILE A 52 -4.79 0.78 6.87
C ILE A 52 -3.75 1.21 7.92
N LEU A 53 -3.39 2.49 7.96
CA LEU A 53 -2.38 3.00 8.89
C LEU A 53 -2.77 2.77 10.36
N ARG A 54 -4.05 2.95 10.70
CA ARG A 54 -4.57 2.66 12.06
C ARG A 54 -4.51 1.18 12.45
N ARG A 55 -4.30 0.27 11.50
CA ARG A 55 -4.16 -1.17 11.75
C ARG A 55 -2.73 -1.68 11.57
N PHE A 56 -1.76 -0.78 11.38
CA PHE A 56 -0.36 -1.15 11.37
C PHE A 56 0.03 -1.80 12.71
N SER A 57 0.76 -2.90 12.63
CA SER A 57 1.26 -3.66 13.76
C SER A 57 2.72 -3.31 14.03
N ARG A 58 2.97 -2.92 15.27
CA ARG A 58 4.29 -2.72 15.83
C ARG A 58 5.16 -3.95 15.67
N LYS A 59 4.65 -5.15 16.03
CA LYS A 59 5.42 -6.40 15.89
C LYS A 59 5.78 -6.69 14.44
N SER A 60 4.87 -6.40 13.51
CA SER A 60 5.13 -6.58 12.08
C SER A 60 6.25 -5.65 11.59
N LEU A 61 6.22 -4.37 11.97
CA LEU A 61 7.24 -3.39 11.57
C LEU A 61 8.59 -3.58 12.27
N LEU A 62 8.60 -4.14 13.49
CA LEU A 62 9.82 -4.52 14.21
C LEU A 62 10.42 -5.85 13.73
N ARG A 63 9.70 -6.61 12.91
CA ARG A 63 10.21 -7.89 12.40
C ARG A 63 11.44 -7.64 11.54
N THR A 64 12.55 -8.25 11.95
CA THR A 64 13.78 -8.25 11.15
C THR A 64 13.59 -9.14 9.94
N HIS A 65 13.80 -8.56 8.76
CA HIS A 65 13.94 -9.32 7.53
C HIS A 65 15.41 -9.65 7.35
N GLU A 66 15.74 -10.91 7.05
CA GLU A 66 17.07 -11.22 6.55
C GLU A 66 17.26 -10.45 5.23
N PRO A 67 18.28 -9.58 5.13
CA PRO A 67 18.50 -8.82 3.91
C PRO A 67 18.74 -9.78 2.76
N SER A 68 17.91 -9.70 1.73
CA SER A 68 18.21 -10.35 0.45
C SER A 68 18.83 -9.31 -0.48
N ALA A 69 19.56 -9.74 -1.50
CA ALA A 69 20.11 -8.82 -2.51
C ALA A 69 19.03 -7.97 -3.24
N PHE A 70 17.75 -8.30 -3.05
CA PHE A 70 16.59 -7.64 -3.66
C PHE A 70 15.70 -6.90 -2.65
N SER A 71 16.02 -6.88 -1.35
CA SER A 71 15.19 -6.18 -0.37
C SER A 71 15.44 -4.67 -0.44
N LYS A 72 14.39 -3.91 -0.80
CA LYS A 72 14.40 -2.45 -0.68
C LYS A 72 14.25 -2.04 0.79
N PRO A 73 14.77 -0.88 1.22
CA PRO A 73 14.58 -0.38 2.59
C PRO A 73 13.10 -0.38 3.04
N GLU A 74 12.20 -0.03 2.11
CA GLU A 74 10.76 0.12 2.34
C GLU A 74 10.00 -1.20 2.52
N PHE A 75 10.67 -2.35 2.37
CA PHE A 75 10.03 -3.66 2.27
C PHE A 75 9.08 -3.97 3.43
N LYS A 76 9.43 -3.61 4.66
CA LYS A 76 8.57 -3.83 5.83
C LYS A 76 7.24 -3.07 5.75
N PHE A 77 7.25 -1.84 5.24
CA PHE A 77 6.06 -1.02 5.10
C PHE A 77 5.18 -1.53 3.95
N HIS A 78 5.80 -2.02 2.88
CA HIS A 78 5.10 -2.67 1.77
C HIS A 78 4.38 -3.95 2.23
N GLU A 79 5.07 -4.82 2.97
CA GLU A 79 4.47 -6.03 3.51
C GLU A 79 3.33 -5.72 4.48
N GLU A 80 3.54 -4.75 5.36
CA GLU A 80 2.55 -4.39 6.36
C GLU A 80 1.31 -3.76 5.74
N TRP A 81 1.50 -2.85 4.78
CA TRP A 81 0.40 -2.27 4.01
C TRP A 81 -0.40 -3.36 3.30
N TYR A 82 0.26 -4.29 2.61
CA TYR A 82 -0.41 -5.37 1.89
C TYR A 82 -1.16 -6.34 2.83
N ARG A 83 -0.56 -6.68 3.97
CA ARG A 83 -1.18 -7.52 5.01
C ARG A 83 -2.47 -6.87 5.52
N VAL A 84 -2.40 -5.59 5.87
CA VAL A 84 -3.54 -4.85 6.42
C VAL A 84 -4.60 -4.60 5.35
N PHE A 85 -4.22 -4.24 4.13
CA PHE A 85 -5.14 -4.13 2.99
C PHE A 85 -5.98 -5.40 2.83
N ASN A 86 -5.36 -6.57 2.78
CA ASN A 86 -6.07 -7.85 2.65
C ASN A 86 -7.00 -8.14 3.83
N SER A 87 -6.69 -7.64 5.02
CA SER A 87 -7.54 -7.77 6.22
C SER A 87 -8.75 -6.83 6.22
N LEU A 88 -8.66 -5.69 5.51
CA LEU A 88 -9.70 -4.67 5.42
C LEU A 88 -10.57 -4.87 4.20
N ALA A 89 -9.96 -4.87 3.01
CA ALA A 89 -10.66 -5.03 1.74
C ALA A 89 -11.15 -6.47 1.53
N GLY A 90 -10.51 -7.44 2.18
CA GLY A 90 -10.81 -8.86 2.05
C GLY A 90 -9.97 -9.56 0.99
N ARG A 91 -9.62 -10.81 1.26
CA ARG A 91 -8.86 -11.65 0.31
C ARG A 91 -9.66 -11.88 -0.97
N GLY A 92 -9.01 -11.66 -2.12
CA GLY A 92 -9.60 -11.84 -3.45
C GLY A 92 -10.10 -10.55 -4.09
N VAL A 93 -10.00 -9.40 -3.42
CA VAL A 93 -10.12 -8.09 -4.07
C VAL A 93 -8.95 -7.91 -5.04
N ALA A 94 -9.24 -7.44 -6.25
CA ALA A 94 -8.22 -7.26 -7.27
C ALA A 94 -7.23 -6.15 -6.91
N ILE A 95 -6.01 -6.54 -6.57
CA ILE A 95 -4.86 -5.67 -6.40
C ILE A 95 -3.72 -6.19 -7.29
N SER A 96 -2.75 -5.34 -7.57
CA SER A 96 -1.52 -5.71 -8.27
C SER A 96 -0.37 -5.03 -7.56
N SER A 97 0.59 -5.84 -7.07
CA SER A 97 1.85 -5.33 -6.52
C SER A 97 2.87 -5.09 -7.63
N GLU A 98 3.70 -4.06 -7.47
CA GLU A 98 4.75 -3.67 -8.42
C GLU A 98 4.21 -3.56 -9.86
N TRP A 99 3.05 -2.91 -10.00
CA TRP A 99 2.32 -2.91 -11.25
C TRP A 99 2.96 -1.93 -12.24
N THR A 100 3.35 -2.48 -13.39
CA THR A 100 3.87 -1.72 -14.54
C THR A 100 2.88 -1.83 -15.70
N PHE A 101 2.49 -0.71 -16.28
CA PHE A 101 1.81 -0.72 -17.59
C PHE A 101 2.83 -0.46 -18.69
N ALA A 102 2.86 -1.31 -19.71
CA ALA A 102 3.71 -1.16 -20.89
C ALA A 102 5.24 -1.00 -20.64
N GLY A 103 5.73 -1.34 -19.44
CA GLY A 103 7.16 -1.30 -19.09
C GLY A 103 7.68 0.07 -18.61
N GLU A 104 6.81 1.08 -18.49
CA GLU A 104 7.20 2.41 -18.01
C GLU A 104 6.67 2.67 -16.60
N GLY A 105 7.58 2.72 -15.62
CA GLY A 105 7.24 3.00 -14.22
C GLY A 105 6.49 1.85 -13.52
N CYS A 106 6.46 1.89 -12.19
CA CYS A 106 6.01 0.78 -11.34
C CYS A 106 5.41 1.35 -10.06
N VAL A 107 4.08 1.37 -9.96
CA VAL A 107 3.39 1.75 -8.72
C VAL A 107 3.48 0.58 -7.75
N ASP A 108 3.76 0.84 -6.48
CA ASP A 108 3.98 -0.25 -5.51
C ASP A 108 2.74 -1.13 -5.36
N PHE A 109 1.55 -0.52 -5.30
CA PHE A 109 0.30 -1.26 -5.43
C PHE A 109 -0.76 -0.51 -6.24
N ARG A 110 -1.53 -1.24 -7.05
CA ARG A 110 -2.72 -0.76 -7.75
C ARG A 110 -3.93 -1.60 -7.40
N ILE A 111 -4.96 -0.99 -6.83
CA ILE A 111 -6.27 -1.59 -6.59
C ILE A 111 -7.07 -1.42 -7.89
N LYS A 112 -7.41 -2.52 -8.57
CA LYS A 112 -7.96 -2.50 -9.94
C LYS A 112 -9.29 -1.74 -10.03
N GLU A 113 -10.18 -1.99 -9.08
CA GLU A 113 -11.44 -1.29 -8.89
C GLU A 113 -11.43 -0.83 -7.43
N PRO A 114 -11.47 0.48 -7.15
CA PRO A 114 -11.88 1.58 -8.02
C PRO A 114 -10.79 2.18 -8.93
N GLY A 115 -9.58 1.61 -9.00
CA GLY A 115 -8.47 2.15 -9.80
C GLY A 115 -7.58 3.07 -8.99
N TRP A 116 -7.28 2.71 -7.73
CA TRP A 116 -6.44 3.51 -6.84
C TRP A 116 -5.00 2.99 -6.79
N GLY A 117 -4.04 3.89 -6.58
CA GLY A 117 -2.62 3.54 -6.48
C GLY A 117 -1.95 4.09 -5.23
N VAL A 118 -0.97 3.34 -4.73
CA VAL A 118 -0.10 3.75 -3.62
C VAL A 118 1.36 3.62 -4.01
N GLU A 119 2.15 4.60 -3.60
CA GLU A 119 3.61 4.48 -3.51
C GLU A 119 4.01 4.64 -2.06
N ILE A 120 4.90 3.78 -1.58
CA ILE A 120 5.35 3.74 -0.19
C ILE A 120 6.85 3.98 -0.17
N LEU A 121 7.24 5.08 0.45
CA LEU A 121 8.62 5.52 0.60
C LEU A 121 9.05 5.38 2.06
N GLN A 122 10.37 5.31 2.26
CA GLN A 122 10.96 5.38 3.58
C GLN A 122 11.87 6.61 3.67
N ASP A 123 11.69 7.40 4.71
CA ASP A 123 12.51 8.55 5.06
C ASP A 123 12.79 9.51 3.88
N GLY A 124 11.86 9.58 2.93
CA GLY A 124 11.92 10.45 1.75
C GLY A 124 12.88 9.99 0.68
N ASP A 125 13.23 8.69 0.63
CA ASP A 125 14.05 8.14 -0.45
C ASP A 125 13.46 8.54 -1.81
N ARG A 126 14.23 9.33 -2.56
CA ARG A 126 13.88 9.83 -3.89
C ARG A 126 12.48 10.47 -3.95
N LEU A 127 12.00 11.10 -2.87
CA LEU A 127 10.66 11.68 -2.75
C LEU A 127 10.26 12.50 -3.99
N ASP A 128 11.11 13.45 -4.38
CA ASP A 128 10.88 14.32 -5.54
C ASP A 128 10.65 13.54 -6.84
N LYS A 129 11.44 12.49 -7.06
CA LYS A 129 11.30 11.61 -8.23
C LYS A 129 9.96 10.89 -8.22
N HIS A 130 9.50 10.39 -7.07
CA HIS A 130 8.24 9.64 -6.97
C HIS A 130 7.02 10.57 -7.09
N CYS A 131 7.04 11.72 -6.41
CA CYS A 131 5.99 12.73 -6.52
C CYS A 131 5.81 13.23 -7.96
N LYS A 132 6.92 13.55 -8.65
CA LYS A 132 6.88 14.03 -10.04
C LYS A 132 6.30 13.03 -11.04
N ARG A 133 6.23 11.73 -10.74
CA ARG A 133 5.61 10.74 -11.64
C ARG A 133 4.12 10.99 -11.82
N PHE A 134 3.44 11.51 -10.80
CA PHE A 134 1.98 11.71 -10.82
C PHE A 134 1.56 13.10 -11.32
N LEU A 135 2.51 14.02 -11.47
CA LEU A 135 2.23 15.37 -11.94
C LEU A 135 1.96 15.40 -13.46
N PRO A 136 1.42 16.51 -13.99
CA PRO A 136 1.47 16.79 -15.42
C PRO A 136 2.90 16.59 -15.93
N ASP A 137 3.03 15.94 -17.08
CA ASP A 137 4.31 15.50 -17.69
C ASP A 137 5.09 14.40 -16.94
N GLY A 138 4.55 13.90 -15.83
CA GLY A 138 5.09 12.75 -15.10
C GLY A 138 4.87 11.41 -15.81
N SER A 139 5.68 10.40 -15.47
CA SER A 139 5.60 9.07 -16.11
C SER A 139 4.27 8.33 -15.87
N TYR A 140 3.45 8.75 -14.90
CA TYR A 140 2.12 8.19 -14.62
C TYR A 140 0.98 9.07 -15.15
N ASN A 141 1.29 10.22 -15.76
CA ASN A 141 0.26 11.11 -16.32
C ASN A 141 -0.65 10.37 -17.31
N GLY A 142 -0.08 9.54 -18.18
CA GLY A 142 -0.85 8.67 -19.09
C GLY A 142 -1.90 7.84 -18.34
N TRP A 143 -1.51 7.19 -17.25
CA TRP A 143 -2.41 6.33 -16.46
C TRP A 143 -3.53 7.11 -15.77
N VAL A 144 -3.23 8.31 -15.29
CA VAL A 144 -4.22 9.22 -14.71
C VAL A 144 -5.19 9.72 -15.78
N SER A 145 -4.66 10.20 -16.90
CA SER A 145 -5.46 10.77 -18.00
C SER A 145 -6.36 9.74 -18.70
N GLU A 146 -5.95 8.47 -18.74
CA GLU A 146 -6.71 7.35 -19.30
C GLU A 146 -7.72 6.74 -18.31
N GLY A 147 -7.79 7.23 -17.06
CA GLY A 147 -8.68 6.69 -16.02
C GLY A 147 -8.28 5.29 -15.52
N ILE A 148 -7.03 4.89 -15.77
CA ILE A 148 -6.46 3.64 -15.25
C ILE A 148 -6.12 3.80 -13.76
N LEU A 149 -5.68 5.00 -13.39
CA LEU A 149 -5.39 5.43 -12.03
C LEU A 149 -6.28 6.64 -11.71
N ASN A 150 -7.42 6.38 -11.07
CA ASN A 150 -8.45 7.38 -10.77
C ASN A 150 -8.14 8.22 -9.53
N ASP A 151 -7.37 7.67 -8.59
CA ASP A 151 -6.90 8.38 -7.40
C ASP A 151 -5.62 7.70 -6.89
N TRP A 152 -4.80 8.44 -6.14
CA TRP A 152 -3.54 7.92 -5.62
C TRP A 152 -3.08 8.68 -4.39
N LEU A 153 -2.24 8.01 -3.61
CA LEU A 153 -1.61 8.62 -2.45
C LEU A 153 -0.21 8.06 -2.24
N ILE A 154 0.75 8.95 -2.01
CA ILE A 154 2.13 8.61 -1.65
C ILE A 154 2.21 8.60 -0.11
N LEU A 155 2.66 7.49 0.45
CA LEU A 155 2.95 7.35 1.88
C LEU A 155 4.46 7.43 2.09
N ASP A 156 4.93 8.53 2.66
CA ASP A 156 6.33 8.64 3.10
C ASP A 156 6.41 8.27 4.59
N CYS A 157 6.86 7.04 4.86
CA CYS A 157 7.04 6.50 6.20
C CYS A 157 8.36 7.01 6.78
N ARG A 158 8.29 7.83 7.84
CA ARG A 158 9.43 8.54 8.41
C ARG A 158 9.62 8.26 9.90
N HIS A 159 10.86 8.45 10.35
CA HIS A 159 11.23 8.53 11.77
C HIS A 159 11.57 9.95 12.23
N THR A 160 11.51 10.92 11.31
CA THR A 160 11.81 12.32 11.57
C THR A 160 10.75 13.22 10.96
N VAL A 161 10.46 14.34 11.63
CA VAL A 161 9.56 15.37 11.10
C VAL A 161 10.22 15.99 9.86
N PRO A 162 9.56 15.96 8.69
CA PRO A 162 10.14 16.46 7.47
C PRO A 162 9.95 17.98 7.32
N GLU A 163 10.73 18.57 6.42
CA GLU A 163 10.42 19.88 5.88
C GLU A 163 9.18 19.84 4.98
N ARG A 164 8.56 21.01 4.81
CA ARG A 164 7.42 21.22 3.92
C ARG A 164 7.80 20.81 2.49
N TYR A 165 6.88 20.15 1.80
CA TYR A 165 7.06 19.74 0.41
C TYR A 165 6.17 20.57 -0.52
N GLU A 166 6.75 21.59 -1.15
CA GLU A 166 6.03 22.68 -1.84
C GLU A 166 5.70 22.41 -3.32
N ILE A 167 5.45 21.15 -3.70
CA ILE A 167 5.04 20.83 -5.08
C ILE A 167 3.53 20.65 -5.15
N GLU A 168 2.87 21.62 -5.78
CA GLU A 168 1.42 21.59 -6.04
C GLU A 168 0.98 20.32 -6.79
N GLY A 169 -0.22 19.83 -6.49
CA GLY A 169 -0.77 18.62 -7.09
C GLY A 169 -0.21 17.31 -6.53
N THR A 170 0.68 17.37 -5.53
CA THR A 170 1.20 16.16 -4.89
C THR A 170 0.25 15.65 -3.80
N ASN A 171 -0.31 14.46 -4.01
CA ASN A 171 -0.99 13.70 -2.95
C ASN A 171 0.05 12.95 -2.11
N LEU A 172 0.54 13.59 -1.05
CA LEU A 172 1.57 13.07 -0.16
C LEU A 172 1.14 13.12 1.31
N TRP A 173 1.21 11.97 1.98
CA TRP A 173 1.12 11.86 3.43
C TRP A 173 2.48 11.50 4.02
N ARG A 174 2.88 12.21 5.08
CA ARG A 174 4.07 11.92 5.88
C ARG A 174 3.62 11.17 7.13
N VAL A 175 3.92 9.88 7.19
CA VAL A 175 3.57 9.03 8.34
C VAL A 175 4.77 9.02 9.28
N ILE A 176 4.68 9.74 10.39
CA ILE A 176 5.79 9.92 11.33
C ILE A 176 5.65 8.89 12.45
N PHE A 177 6.49 7.87 12.43
CA PHE A 177 6.56 6.84 13.45
C PHE A 177 7.50 7.25 14.59
N LYS A 178 7.15 6.88 15.82
CA LYS A 178 8.15 6.81 16.89
C LYS A 178 9.17 5.72 16.59
N GLU A 179 10.39 5.90 17.09
CA GLU A 179 11.53 4.97 16.87
C GLU A 179 11.18 3.51 17.22
N ASP A 180 10.37 3.31 18.27
CA ASP A 180 9.98 1.99 18.76
C ASP A 180 8.66 1.47 18.14
N TYR A 181 8.12 2.18 17.14
CA TYR A 181 6.83 1.91 16.50
C TYR A 181 5.66 1.83 17.49
N SER A 182 5.71 2.51 18.64
CA SER A 182 4.60 2.56 19.59
C SER A 182 3.40 3.35 19.06
N SER A 183 3.65 4.40 18.29
CA SER A 183 2.63 5.26 17.70
C SER A 183 3.12 5.93 16.42
N ALA A 184 2.19 6.52 15.68
CA ALA A 184 2.47 7.39 14.55
C ALA A 184 1.46 8.55 14.47
N ASN A 185 1.85 9.63 13.80
CA ASN A 185 0.93 10.68 13.34
C ASN A 185 1.06 10.88 11.83
N VAL A 186 0.08 11.53 11.21
CA VAL A 186 0.08 11.76 9.75
C VAL A 186 -0.01 13.25 9.45
N LEU A 187 0.91 13.73 8.62
CA LEU A 187 0.92 15.09 8.09
C LEU A 187 0.68 15.09 6.58
N ASN A 188 0.14 16.17 6.02
CA ASN A 188 0.14 16.40 4.57
C ASN A 188 1.49 16.99 4.10
N CYS A 189 1.59 17.34 2.81
CA CYS A 189 2.76 17.99 2.23
C CYS A 189 3.10 19.36 2.86
N ASP A 190 2.09 20.05 3.40
CA ASP A 190 2.21 21.33 4.09
C ASP A 190 2.60 21.20 5.58
N ASN A 191 2.86 19.97 6.05
CA ASN A 191 3.09 19.63 7.45
C ASN A 191 1.88 19.90 8.38
N GLU A 192 0.68 20.03 7.82
CA GLU A 192 -0.57 20.12 8.57
C GLU A 192 -1.02 18.72 9.00
N ILE A 193 -1.62 18.63 10.18
CA ILE A 193 -2.05 17.35 10.76
C ILE A 193 -3.27 16.81 9.98
N ILE A 194 -3.09 15.65 9.35
CA ILE A 194 -4.18 14.84 8.78
C ILE A 194 -4.77 13.92 9.84
N ALA A 195 -3.89 13.25 10.60
CA ALA A 195 -4.29 12.41 11.72
C ALA A 195 -3.38 12.70 12.93
N PRO A 196 -3.96 12.97 14.12
CA PRO A 196 -3.16 13.13 15.33
C PRO A 196 -2.47 11.81 15.69
N GLU A 197 -1.57 11.83 16.68
CA GLU A 197 -0.88 10.63 17.13
C GLU A 197 -1.87 9.51 17.50
N PHE A 198 -1.65 8.31 16.94
CA PHE A 198 -2.40 7.10 17.23
C PHE A 198 -1.45 5.93 17.53
N PRO A 199 -1.84 5.02 18.44
CA PRO A 199 -1.03 3.85 18.74
C PRO A 199 -1.05 2.86 17.56
N LEU A 200 0.07 2.17 17.34
CA LEU A 200 0.08 0.98 16.48
C LEU A 200 -0.45 -0.22 17.27
N LEU A 201 -0.97 -1.21 16.56
CA LEU A 201 -1.43 -2.48 17.15
C LEU A 201 -0.22 -3.33 17.58
N ASP A 202 -0.38 -4.17 18.60
CA ASP A 202 0.69 -5.09 19.04
C ASP A 202 0.85 -6.32 18.14
#